data_AF-A0A9E4EVZ6-F1
#
_entry.id   AF-A0A9E4EVZ6-F1
#
_cell.length_a   1.000
_cell.length_b   1.000
_cell.length_c   1.000
_cell.angle_alpha   90.00
_cell.angle_beta   90.00
_cell.angle_gamma   90.00
#
_symmetry.space_group_name_H-M   'P 1'
#
loop_
_entity.id
_entity.type
_entity.pdbx_description
1 polymer ?
#
loop_
_entity_poly.entity_id
_entity_poly.type
_entity_poly.pdbx_seq_one_letter_code
_entity_poly.pdbx_strand_id
1 'polypeptide(L)' 'MRRREARLILGVDEDATTETIKSAFRRYALKHHPDRNPDNPVAEESFKKGAHAYRLLTGQEGADLDALFERFEDIEQ' A
#
# COMPACT_ATOMS: atom_id res chain seq x y z
N MET A 1 8.03 -3.65 12.10
CA MET A 1 7.17 -2.44 11.96
C MET A 1 6.15 -2.40 13.08
N ARG A 2 5.89 -1.21 13.65
CA ARG A 2 4.75 -0.94 14.53
C ARG A 2 3.60 -0.28 13.74
N ARG A 3 2.36 -0.33 14.24
CA ARG A 3 1.20 0.34 13.62
C ARG A 3 1.44 1.84 13.37
N ARG A 4 2.11 2.53 14.29
CA ARG A 4 2.46 3.95 14.12
C ARG A 4 3.39 4.19 12.93
N GLU A 5 4.46 3.42 12.80
CA GLU A 5 5.36 3.48 11.62
C GLU A 5 4.63 3.13 10.33
N ALA A 6 3.76 2.12 10.35
CA ALA A 6 2.97 1.74 9.18
C ALA A 6 2.11 2.92 8.66
N ARG A 7 1.52 3.70 9.56
CA ARG A 7 0.74 4.91 9.18
C ARG A 7 1.62 5.99 8.55
N LEU A 8 2.81 6.21 9.09
CA LEU A 8 3.77 7.18 8.55
C LEU A 8 4.24 6.79 7.14
N ILE A 9 4.45 5.50 6.87
CA ILE A 9 4.84 4.99 5.54
C ILE A 9 3.74 5.27 4.51
N LEU A 10 2.48 5.06 4.88
CA LEU A 10 1.32 5.33 4.03
C LEU A 10 0.95 6.82 3.96
N GLY A 11 1.59 7.67 4.77
CA GLY A 11 1.28 9.09 4.86
C GLY A 11 -0.12 9.37 5.43
N VAL A 12 -0.59 8.54 6.36
CA VAL A 12 -1.89 8.70 7.03
C VAL A 12 -1.71 9.10 8.48
N ASP A 13 -2.72 9.79 9.00
CA ASP A 13 -2.74 10.29 10.38
C ASP A 13 -2.89 9.14 11.40
N GLU A 14 -2.61 9.42 12.68
CA GLU A 14 -2.75 8.41 13.73
C GLU A 14 -4.21 8.01 13.99
N ASP A 15 -5.12 8.96 13.74
CA ASP A 15 -6.57 8.83 13.82
C ASP A 15 -7.20 8.32 12.50
N ALA A 16 -6.37 8.02 11.48
CA ALA A 16 -6.87 7.56 10.20
C ALA A 16 -7.62 6.23 10.34
N THR A 17 -8.84 6.21 9.79
CA THR A 17 -9.69 5.02 9.77
C THR A 17 -9.18 4.01 8.75
N THR A 18 -9.64 2.77 8.86
CA THR A 18 -9.31 1.68 7.92
C THR A 18 -9.63 2.06 6.47
N GLU A 19 -10.65 2.88 6.24
CA GLU A 19 -11.01 3.40 4.91
C GLU A 19 -9.97 4.41 4.39
N THR A 20 -9.54 5.35 5.24
CA THR A 20 -8.46 6.29 4.90
C THR A 20 -7.16 5.55 4.59
N ILE A 21 -6.83 4.53 5.37
CA ILE A 21 -5.66 3.67 5.17
C ILE A 21 -5.73 2.94 3.82
N LYS A 22 -6.90 2.39 3.46
CA LYS A 22 -7.14 1.77 2.14
C LYS A 22 -6.94 2.75 0.99
N SER A 23 -7.54 3.94 1.09
CA SER A 23 -7.44 4.96 0.05
C SER A 23 -6.02 5.51 -0.11
N ALA A 24 -5.29 5.72 0.99
CA ALA A 24 -3.89 6.14 0.95
C ALA A 24 -2.98 5.06 0.37
N PHE A 25 -3.16 3.80 0.78
CA PHE A 25 -2.41 2.68 0.20
C PHE A 25 -2.68 2.53 -1.30
N ARG A 26 -3.92 2.69 -1.76
CA ARG A 26 -4.25 2.67 -3.19
C ARG A 26 -3.50 3.73 -3.99
N ARG A 27 -3.46 4.98 -3.50
CA ARG A 27 -2.69 6.06 -4.16
C ARG A 27 -1.19 5.79 -4.15
N TYR A 28 -0.68 5.21 -3.07
CA TYR A 28 0.73 4.82 -2.96
C TYR A 28 1.09 3.69 -3.93
N ALA A 29 0.23 2.66 -4.01
CA ALA A 29 0.34 1.52 -4.91
C ALA A 29 0.43 1.96 -6.38
N LEU A 30 -0.49 2.83 -6.82
CA LEU A 30 -0.52 3.36 -8.18
C LEU A 30 0.74 4.17 -8.52
N LYS A 31 1.30 4.90 -7.55
CA LYS A 31 2.52 5.70 -7.75
C LYS A 31 3.77 4.83 -7.90
N HIS A 32 3.81 3.71 -7.19
CA HIS A 32 4.94 2.78 -7.19
C HIS A 32 4.68 1.52 -8.03
N HIS A 33 3.69 1.56 -8.94
CA HIS A 33 3.31 0.41 -9.75
C HIS A 33 4.46 -0.05 -10.64
N PRO A 34 4.78 -1.36 -10.73
CA PRO A 34 5.87 -1.88 -11.54
C PRO A 34 5.63 -1.65 -13.04
N ASP A 35 4.39 -1.69 -13.51
CA ASP A 35 4.05 -1.35 -14.92
C ASP A 35 4.44 0.09 -15.28
N ARG A 36 4.27 1.03 -14.33
CA ARG A 36 4.66 2.44 -14.51
C ARG A 36 6.12 2.71 -14.16
N ASN A 37 6.77 1.80 -13.42
CA ASN A 37 8.14 1.92 -12.95
C ASN A 37 8.95 0.64 -13.23
N PRO A 38 9.01 0.16 -14.49
CA PRO A 38 9.62 -1.13 -14.81
C PRO A 38 11.13 -1.16 -14.56
N ASP A 39 11.77 0.01 -14.57
CA ASP A 39 13.22 0.18 -14.40
C ASP A 39 13.62 0.64 -12.99
N ASN A 40 12.67 0.77 -12.05
CA ASN A 40 12.94 1.31 -10.72
C ASN A 40 12.78 0.26 -9.61
N PRO A 41 13.87 -0.43 -9.20
CA PRO A 41 13.81 -1.41 -8.12
C PRO A 41 13.43 -0.79 -6.76
N VAL A 42 13.61 0.53 -6.60
CA VAL A 42 13.21 1.26 -5.39
C VAL A 42 11.68 1.39 -5.29
N ALA A 43 10.97 1.43 -6.43
CA ALA A 43 9.51 1.45 -6.45
C ALA A 43 8.93 0.13 -5.90
N GLU A 44 9.50 -1.00 -6.30
CA GLU A 44 9.11 -2.31 -5.78
C GLU A 44 9.34 -2.42 -4.26
N GLU A 45 10.52 -2.00 -3.78
CA GLU A 45 10.82 -2.03 -2.34
C GLU A 45 9.87 -1.11 -1.54
N SER A 46 9.60 0.08 -2.08
CA SER A 46 8.65 1.05 -1.51
C SER A 46 7.26 0.44 -1.43
N PHE A 47 6.78 -0.19 -2.51
CA PHE A 47 5.51 -0.89 -2.54
C PHE A 47 5.43 -2.01 -1.49
N LYS A 48 6.45 -2.86 -1.41
CA LYS A 48 6.56 -3.94 -0.40
C LYS A 48 6.43 -3.37 1.02
N LYS A 49 7.08 -2.23 1.31
CA LYS A 49 6.96 -1.53 2.59
C LYS A 49 5.54 -1.00 2.83
N GLY A 50 4.93 -0.34 1.86
CA GLY A 50 3.54 0.16 1.94
C GLY A 50 2.52 -0.96 2.16
N ALA A 51 2.68 -2.08 1.47
CA ALA A 51 1.79 -3.23 1.60
C ALA A 51 1.95 -3.92 2.97
N HIS A 52 3.19 -4.02 3.47
CA HIS A 52 3.43 -4.50 4.83
C HIS A 52 2.79 -3.58 5.89
N ALA A 53 2.86 -2.26 5.69
CA ALA A 53 2.20 -1.29 6.54
C ALA A 53 0.67 -1.44 6.51
N TYR A 54 0.08 -1.54 5.32
CA TYR A 54 -1.35 -1.74 5.13
C TYR A 54 -1.86 -3.00 5.82
N ARG A 55 -1.17 -4.15 5.66
CA ARG A 55 -1.55 -5.42 6.32
C ARG A 55 -1.52 -5.31 7.84
N LEU A 56 -0.49 -4.67 8.39
CA LEU A 56 -0.35 -4.49 9.85
C LEU A 56 -1.48 -3.63 10.44
N LEU A 57 -1.99 -2.68 9.65
CA LEU A 57 -3.07 -1.78 10.07
C LEU A 57 -4.45 -2.38 9.89
N THR A 58 -4.68 -3.09 8.78
CA THR A 58 -5.99 -3.66 8.45
C THR A 58 -6.20 -5.07 9.02
N GLY A 59 -5.14 -5.72 9.49
CA GLY A 59 -5.21 -7.09 9.99
C GLY A 59 -5.48 -8.12 8.89
N GLN A 60 -5.35 -7.75 7.61
CA GLN A 60 -5.43 -8.72 6.50
C GLN A 60 -4.15 -9.54 6.44
N GLU A 61 -4.18 -10.72 7.07
CA GLU A 61 -3.21 -11.78 6.84
C GLU A 61 -3.59 -12.55 5.57
N GLY A 62 -2.68 -12.63 4.59
CA GLY A 62 -2.85 -13.49 3.41
C GLY A 62 -3.21 -12.82 2.09
N ALA A 63 -3.30 -11.49 2.00
CA ALA A 63 -3.36 -10.83 0.69
C ALA A 63 -1.95 -10.86 0.08
N ASP A 64 -1.79 -11.63 -0.99
CA ASP A 64 -0.57 -11.63 -1.79
C ASP A 64 -0.28 -10.20 -2.28
N LEU A 65 0.99 -9.83 -2.35
CA LEU A 65 1.38 -8.49 -2.84
C LEU A 65 0.91 -8.30 -4.28
N ASP A 66 0.95 -9.37 -5.07
CA ASP A 66 0.47 -9.45 -6.45
C ASP A 66 -1.04 -9.25 -6.51
N ALA A 67 -1.78 -9.96 -5.65
CA ALA A 67 -3.24 -9.80 -5.53
C ALA A 67 -3.65 -8.40 -5.03
N LEU A 68 -2.81 -7.71 -4.27
CA LEU A 68 -3.05 -6.31 -3.91
C LEU A 68 -2.87 -5.40 -5.13
N PHE A 69 -1.89 -5.65 -6.02
CA PHE A 69 -1.72 -4.88 -7.25
C PHE A 69 -2.96 -4.96 -8.15
N GLU A 70 -3.38 -6.18 -8.51
CA GLU A 70 -4.51 -6.41 -9.43
C GLU A 70 -5.82 -5.83 -8.87
N ARG A 71 -6.02 -5.97 -7.55
CA ARG A 71 -7.28 -5.58 -6.90
C ARG A 71 -7.47 -4.06 -6.76
N PHE A 72 -6.41 -3.26 -6.91
CA PHE A 72 -6.49 -1.80 -6.83
C PHE A 72 -6.49 -1.10 -8.20
N GLU A 73 -6.13 -1.78 -9.29
CA GLU A 73 -6.25 -1.29 -10.67
C GLU A 73 -7.71 -1.11 -11.12
N ASP A 74 -8.64 -1.90 -10.57
CA ASP A 74 -10.05 -1.94 -11.01
C ASP A 74 -10.89 -0.70 -10.65
N ILE A 75 -10.38 0.22 -9.81
CA ILE A 75 -11.19 1.34 -9.29
C ILE A 75 -10.98 2.66 -10.10
N GLU A 76 -10.20 2.66 -11.19
CA GLU A 76 -10.16 3.77 -12.18
C GLU A 76 -10.84 3.38 -13.51
N GLN A 77 -12.07 2.83 -13.46
CA GLN A 77 -13.00 2.84 -14.60
C GLN A 77 -14.25 3.66 -14.27
#